data_AF-A0A8T9CJD4-F1
#
_entry.id   AF-A0A8T9CJD4-F1
#
_cell.length_a   1.000
_cell.length_b   1.000
_cell.length_c   1.000
_cell.angle_alpha   90.00
_cell.angle_beta   90.00
_cell.angle_gamma   90.00
#
_symmetry.space_group_name_H-M   'P 1'
#
loop_
_entity.id
_entity.type
_entity.pdbx_description
1 polymer ?
#
loop_
_entity_poly.entity_id
_entity_poly.type
_entity_poly.pdbx_seq_one_letter_code
_entity_poly.pdbx_strand_id
1 'polypeptide(L)' 'MKKILLVCAAGMSTSMLVKRMIDHANAISLEVNISALAIAEAKGKIKNNEVDVVLLGPQVRFQ' A
#
# COMPACT_ATOMS: atom_id res chain seq x y z
N MET A 1 -4.58 7.29 12.89
CA MET A 1 -3.86 6.23 12.15
C MET A 1 -3.55 6.71 10.73
N LYS A 2 -2.29 6.64 10.30
CA LYS A 2 -1.91 7.01 8.93
C LYS A 2 -2.27 5.88 7.96
N LYS A 3 -2.86 6.22 6.82
CA LYS A 3 -3.26 5.28 5.76
C LYS A 3 -2.21 5.25 4.66
N ILE A 4 -1.51 4.13 4.56
CA ILE A 4 -0.47 3.87 3.57
C ILE A 4 -1.05 2.96 2.49
N LEU A 5 -0.95 3.40 1.24
CA LEU A 5 -1.34 2.64 0.06
C LEU A 5 -0.12 2.24 -0.75
N LEU A 6 0.12 0.93 -0.86
CA LEU A 6 1.11 0.36 -1.76
C LEU A 6 0.47 0.05 -3.12
N VAL A 7 0.98 0.67 -4.17
CA VAL A 7 0.51 0.46 -5.54
C VAL A 7 1.48 -0.46 -6.26
N CYS A 8 1.01 -1.62 -6.70
CA CYS A 8 1.82 -2.63 -7.42
C CYS A 8 0.93 -3.33 -8.45
N ALA A 9 1.45 -4.32 -9.17
CA ALA A 9 0.72 -5.05 -10.22
C ALA A 9 -0.42 -5.98 -9.71
N ALA A 10 -0.78 -5.90 -8.42
CA ALA A 10 -1.72 -6.78 -7.70
C ALA A 10 -1.41 -8.29 -7.85
N GLY A 11 -0.84 -8.91 -6.80
CA GLY A 11 -0.48 -10.33 -6.81
C GLY A 11 -0.01 -10.84 -5.44
N MET A 12 0.25 -12.14 -5.34
CA MET A 12 0.61 -12.82 -4.08
C MET A 12 1.85 -12.24 -3.40
N SER A 13 2.85 -11.78 -4.18
CA SER A 13 4.08 -11.17 -3.66
C SER A 13 3.81 -9.85 -2.92
N THR A 14 2.84 -9.07 -3.37
CA THR A 14 2.43 -7.81 -2.73
C THR A 14 1.73 -8.07 -1.40
N SER A 15 0.91 -9.10 -1.31
CA SER A 15 0.24 -9.48 -0.05
C SER A 15 1.22 -9.91 1.03
N MET A 16 2.29 -10.64 0.66
CA MET A 16 3.35 -11.00 1.62
C MET A 16 4.11 -9.77 2.13
N LEU A 17 4.38 -8.79 1.25
CA LEU A 17 5.06 -7.56 1.64
C LEU A 17 4.21 -6.73 2.61
N VAL A 18 2.93 -6.52 2.31
CA VAL A 18 2.01 -5.80 3.20
C VAL A 18 1.94 -6.46 4.57
N LYS A 19 1.85 -7.79 4.62
CA LYS A 19 1.84 -8.52 5.89
C LYS A 19 3.10 -8.24 6.73
N ARG A 20 4.29 -8.33 6.12
CA ARG A 20 5.56 -8.01 6.80
C ARG A 20 5.64 -6.56 7.27
N MET A 21 5.11 -5.63 6.49
CA MET A 21 5.05 -4.21 6.89
C MET A 21 4.14 -4.01 8.11
N ILE A 22 2.99 -4.69 8.15
CA ILE A 22 2.07 -4.65 9.30
C ILE A 22 2.73 -5.28 10.53
N ASP A 23 3.37 -6.45 10.37
CA ASP A 23 4.07 -7.14 11.46
C ASP A 23 5.16 -6.24 12.06
N HIS A 24 5.94 -5.55 11.20
CA HIS A 24 6.97 -4.63 11.66
C HIS A 24 6.39 -3.37 12.34
N ALA A 25 5.32 -2.79 11.77
CA ALA A 25 4.64 -1.64 12.35
C ALA A 25 4.12 -1.96 13.77
N ASN A 26 3.54 -3.15 13.95
CA ASN A 26 3.11 -3.64 15.25
C ASN A 26 4.29 -3.81 16.22
N ALA A 27 5.43 -4.36 15.74
CA ALA A 27 6.62 -4.55 16.55
C ALA A 27 7.22 -3.23 17.09
N ILE A 28 7.10 -2.14 16.33
CA ILE A 28 7.55 -0.81 16.76
C ILE A 28 6.43 0.04 17.37
N SER A 29 5.26 -0.55 17.64
CA SER A 29 4.06 0.14 18.17
C SER A 29 3.63 1.36 17.34
N LEU A 30 3.77 1.27 16.02
CA LEU A 30 3.37 2.30 15.07
C LEU A 30 1.95 2.03 14.53
N GLU A 31 1.02 2.92 14.83
CA GLU A 31 -0.37 2.80 14.39
C GLU A 31 -0.59 3.30 12.94
N VAL A 32 -0.40 2.37 11.99
CA VAL A 32 -0.60 2.59 10.55
C VAL A 32 -1.57 1.57 9.97
N ASN A 33 -2.33 1.99 8.97
CA ASN A 33 -3.17 1.11 8.15
C ASN A 33 -2.50 0.96 6.77
N ILE A 34 -2.08 -0.25 6.43
CA ILE A 34 -1.34 -0.54 5.20
C ILE A 34 -2.21 -1.39 4.31
N SER A 35 -2.45 -0.93 3.08
CA SER A 35 -3.23 -1.64 2.07
C SER A 35 -2.48 -1.67 0.74
N ALA A 36 -2.77 -2.66 -0.10
CA ALA A 36 -2.24 -2.72 -1.45
C ALA A 36 -3.34 -2.84 -2.49
N LEU A 37 -3.19 -2.13 -3.60
CA LEU A 37 -4.13 -2.12 -4.72
C LEU A 37 -3.40 -2.11 -6.07
N ALA A 38 -4.10 -2.52 -7.12
CA ALA A 38 -3.66 -2.30 -8.48
C ALA A 38 -3.66 -0.81 -8.83
N ILE A 39 -2.85 -0.39 -9.82
CA ILE A 39 -2.78 1.00 -10.28
C ILE A 39 -4.15 1.54 -10.70
N ALA A 40 -4.95 0.72 -11.39
CA ALA A 40 -6.28 1.08 -11.84
C ALA A 40 -7.21 1.49 -10.68
N GLU A 41 -7.14 0.76 -9.57
CA GLU A 41 -7.97 0.99 -8.37
C GLU A 41 -7.39 2.11 -7.49
N ALA A 42 -6.06 2.22 -7.42
CA ALA A 42 -5.36 3.23 -6.63
C ALA A 42 -5.74 4.65 -7.05
N LYS A 43 -5.94 4.91 -8.35
CA LYS A 43 -6.35 6.24 -8.86
C LYS A 43 -7.65 6.74 -8.23
N GLY A 44 -8.61 5.86 -7.97
CA GLY A 44 -9.87 6.22 -7.32
C GLY A 44 -9.66 6.64 -5.86
N LYS A 45 -8.91 5.86 -5.10
CA LYS A 45 -8.61 6.14 -3.69
C LYS A 45 -7.80 7.43 -3.50
N ILE A 46 -6.86 7.69 -4.40
CA ILE A 46 -6.06 8.92 -4.40
C ILE A 46 -6.94 10.13 -4.69
N LYS A 47 -7.81 10.06 -5.72
CA LYS A 47 -8.74 11.15 -6.03
C LYS A 47 -9.72 11.47 -4.90
N ASN A 48 -10.13 10.45 -4.15
CA ASN A 48 -11.06 10.58 -3.03
C ASN A 48 -10.35 10.97 -1.71
N ASN A 49 -9.04 11.27 -1.73
CA ASN A 49 -8.26 11.62 -0.55
C ASN A 49 -8.35 10.57 0.57
N GLU A 50 -8.50 9.28 0.22
CA GLU A 50 -8.68 8.20 1.20
C GLU A 50 -7.37 7.71 1.81
N VAL A 51 -6.23 8.22 1.35
CA VAL A 51 -4.88 7.75 1.68
C VAL A 51 -3.97 8.92 2.02
N ASP A 52 -3.10 8.74 3.02
CA ASP A 52 -2.14 9.76 3.46
C ASP A 52 -0.81 9.65 2.70
N VAL A 53 -0.39 8.42 2.39
CA VAL A 53 0.90 8.12 1.75
C VAL A 53 0.70 7.08 0.65
N VAL A 54 1.28 7.34 -0.51
CA VAL A 54 1.30 6.40 -1.64
C VAL A 54 2.72 5.92 -1.87
N LEU A 55 2.91 4.60 -1.80
CA LEU A 55 4.16 3.92 -2.13
C LEU A 55 4.00 3.24 -3.49
N LEU A 56 4.88 3.55 -4.43
CA LEU A 56 4.84 2.94 -5.76
C LEU A 56 5.85 1.79 -5.83
N GLY A 57 5.35 0.60 -6.15
CA GLY A 57 6.20 -0.53 -6.47
C GLY A 57 6.96 -0.30 -7.78
N PRO A 58 8.13 -0.94 -7.97
CA PRO A 58 8.96 -0.75 -9.17
C PRO A 58 8.24 -1.13 -10.47
N GLN A 59 7.28 -2.07 -10.39
CA GLN A 59 6.49 -2.52 -11.54
C GLN A 59 5.55 -1.46 -12.08
N VAL A 60 5.22 -0.42 -11.29
CA VAL A 60 4.37 0.69 -11.71
C VAL A 60 4.97 1.47 -12.88
N ARG A 61 6.30 1.44 -13.05
CA ARG A 61 6.96 2.10 -14.18
C ARG A 61 6.53 1.54 -15.54
N PHE A 62 6.08 0.29 -15.60
CA PHE A 62 5.82 -0.44 -16.84
C PHE A 62 4.32 -0.61 -17.14
N GLN A 63 3.44 0.00 -16.34
CA GLN A 63 1.98 -0.04 -16.47
C GLN A 63 1.41 1.38 -16.52
#